data_AF-A0A5B9E9Y6-F1
#
_entry.id   AF-A0A5B9E9Y6-F1
#
_cell.length_a   1.000
_cell.length_b   1.000
_cell.length_c   1.000
_cell.angle_alpha   90.00
_cell.angle_beta   90.00
_cell.angle_gamma   90.00
#
_symmetry.space_group_name_H-M   'P 1'
#
loop_
_entity.id
_entity.type
_entity.pdbx_description
1 polymer ?
#
loop_
_entity_poly.entity_id
_entity_poly.type
_entity_poly.pdbx_seq_one_letter_code
_entity_poly.pdbx_strand_id
1 'polypeptide(L)'
;MANPIQPTRCSSIPQIQEKSVQIANVVTGSMIVAAALVLTATGKASAQGNHPLRAGAAMTDITPKPGELKLKTDTIRDHLFARAIVVDSGDSCAVLIGVDQGAIRKDMYDAALPRVASATGCAKENILIAATHTHSGSTDGFGGAPTSSTIADGIVKAATDARAKLAPAMIGYGRANVDLNVNRDLFNNKLEWRQEPNPQGVSDKTLSVVEFIGADYVPIGIYMNYAMHPINFYLSGVISADFPGEASRTIEEHFDHKTVAIFTQGTSGDQNPSLRENFLTAFRGETAPGTETIAAPPPPPAPPSNFNPAAASAGLRPVPDQNLAAYRKAIDRTSADVAMMGVLIAEKTLYLMRHDIKPVSEARIWGGQEKFTCPGRDRLDTDHPVRENAMPPYKDGADVNLMVSLVRVGDIYFTGINGEVYTNIGLKIKGAAAANKLIISTLTNGGANSGYIYSDDAYSHLSFQVIGSRLKPGCGENKITDAALELMRKSDR
;
A
#
# COMPACT_ATOMS: atom_id res chain seq x y z
N MET A 1 13.81 -27.22 62.81
CA MET A 1 13.50 -25.78 62.82
C MET A 1 12.32 -25.57 61.91
N ALA A 2 11.13 -25.47 62.49
CA ALA A 2 9.85 -25.30 61.81
C ALA A 2 9.02 -24.34 62.67
N ASN A 3 8.38 -23.35 62.06
CA ASN A 3 7.26 -22.67 62.69
C ASN A 3 6.33 -22.07 61.61
N PRO A 4 5.03 -22.43 61.59
CA PRO A 4 4.03 -21.86 60.71
C PRO A 4 3.25 -20.72 61.40
N ILE A 5 2.72 -19.76 60.63
CA ILE A 5 1.86 -18.68 61.13
C ILE A 5 0.40 -19.01 60.81
N GLN A 6 -0.44 -19.01 61.84
CA GLN A 6 -1.91 -19.15 61.79
C GLN A 6 -2.64 -17.79 61.73
N PRO A 7 -3.92 -17.76 61.30
CA PRO A 7 -4.72 -16.54 61.11
C PRO A 7 -5.66 -16.25 62.30
N THR A 8 -6.04 -14.98 62.49
CA THR A 8 -7.04 -14.55 63.49
C THR A 8 -8.33 -14.03 62.84
N ARG A 9 -9.45 -14.35 63.50
CA ARG A 9 -10.86 -14.15 63.10
C ARG A 9 -11.48 -12.85 63.65
N CYS A 10 -12.59 -12.50 62.99
CA CYS A 10 -13.70 -11.56 63.24
C CYS A 10 -14.11 -11.15 64.66
N SER A 11 -14.72 -9.95 64.76
CA SER A 11 -16.03 -9.57 65.38
C SER A 11 -16.10 -8.03 65.46
N SER A 12 -17.18 -7.25 65.40
CA SER A 12 -18.65 -7.41 65.41
C SER A 12 -19.31 -6.02 65.16
N ILE A 13 -20.50 -6.00 64.57
CA ILE A 13 -21.41 -4.85 64.37
C ILE A 13 -22.17 -4.51 65.68
N PRO A 14 -22.59 -3.25 65.92
CA PRO A 14 -24.04 -3.00 66.10
C PRO A 14 -24.58 -1.72 65.41
N GLN A 15 -25.90 -1.71 65.25
CA GLN A 15 -26.75 -0.80 64.46
C GLN A 15 -27.22 0.50 65.16
N ILE A 16 -27.47 1.50 64.30
CA ILE A 16 -28.59 2.49 64.19
C ILE A 16 -29.26 3.03 65.46
N GLN A 17 -29.30 4.36 65.59
CA GLN A 17 -30.50 5.12 65.99
C GLN A 17 -30.56 6.51 65.33
N GLU A 18 -31.72 6.84 64.76
CA GLU A 18 -32.14 8.16 64.29
C GLU A 18 -32.41 9.11 65.47
N LYS A 19 -32.03 10.40 65.34
CA LYS A 19 -32.76 11.52 65.95
C LYS A 19 -32.63 12.78 65.08
N SER A 20 -33.79 13.30 64.70
CA SER A 20 -34.07 14.59 64.07
C SER A 20 -34.00 15.74 65.09
N VAL A 21 -33.44 16.90 64.71
CA VAL A 21 -33.64 18.20 65.38
C VAL A 21 -33.61 19.35 64.35
N GLN A 22 -34.36 20.39 64.70
CA GLN A 22 -34.97 21.47 63.94
C GLN A 22 -34.06 22.56 63.33
N ILE A 23 -34.70 23.24 62.38
CA ILE A 23 -34.37 24.46 61.65
C ILE A 23 -34.08 25.65 62.59
N ALA A 24 -33.06 26.44 62.27
CA ALA A 24 -32.98 27.86 62.62
C ALA A 24 -32.48 28.67 61.40
N ASN A 25 -33.27 29.66 61.00
CA ASN A 25 -32.93 30.68 59.99
C ASN A 25 -31.80 31.58 60.50
N VAL A 26 -31.01 32.18 59.59
CA VAL A 26 -30.82 33.65 59.43
C VAL A 26 -29.63 33.96 58.48
N VAL A 27 -29.82 35.06 57.72
CA VAL A 27 -28.88 35.88 56.91
C VAL A 27 -28.75 35.59 55.39
N THR A 28 -29.59 36.32 54.67
CA THR A 28 -29.35 37.09 53.43
C THR A 28 -27.96 37.04 52.77
N GLY A 29 -27.93 36.61 51.51
CA GLY A 29 -26.87 36.90 50.55
C GLY A 29 -27.37 36.68 49.13
N SER A 30 -27.61 37.77 48.39
CA SER A 30 -28.03 37.75 46.99
C SER A 30 -26.96 37.10 46.11
N MET A 31 -27.23 35.89 45.61
CA MET A 31 -26.50 35.32 44.48
C MET A 31 -27.39 35.32 43.24
N ILE A 32 -26.94 36.07 42.24
CA ILE A 32 -27.46 36.04 40.88
C ILE A 32 -27.10 34.66 40.29
N VAL A 33 -28.09 33.79 40.13
CA VAL A 33 -27.93 32.53 39.39
C VAL A 33 -28.07 32.84 37.91
N ALA A 34 -26.95 32.92 37.20
CA ALA A 34 -26.92 32.86 35.74
C ALA A 34 -27.29 31.43 35.31
N ALA A 35 -28.49 31.25 34.76
CA ALA A 35 -28.90 30.00 34.14
C ALA A 35 -28.06 29.76 32.87
N ALA A 36 -27.04 28.92 32.98
CA ALA A 36 -26.32 28.39 31.82
C ALA A 36 -27.26 27.41 31.10
N LEU A 37 -27.81 27.83 29.96
CA LEU A 37 -28.53 26.96 29.03
C LEU A 37 -27.52 25.97 28.46
N VAL A 38 -27.49 24.74 29.00
CA VAL A 38 -26.77 23.63 28.37
C VAL A 38 -27.57 23.22 27.14
N LEU A 39 -27.19 23.74 25.97
CA LEU A 39 -27.59 23.17 24.70
C LEU A 39 -26.96 21.77 24.60
N THR A 40 -27.72 20.75 24.97
CA THR A 40 -27.41 19.39 24.58
C THR A 40 -27.61 19.31 23.07
N ALA A 41 -26.51 19.37 22.32
CA ALA A 41 -26.49 18.98 20.93
C ALA A 41 -26.80 17.48 20.87
N THR A 42 -28.08 17.14 20.73
CA THR A 42 -28.52 15.80 20.37
C THR A 42 -28.08 15.56 18.93
N GLY A 43 -26.85 15.05 18.77
CA GLY A 43 -26.42 14.49 17.51
C GLY A 43 -27.41 13.42 17.10
N LYS A 44 -28.19 13.67 16.06
CA LYS A 44 -29.00 12.64 15.42
C LYS A 44 -28.03 11.59 14.89
N ALA A 45 -27.89 10.49 15.61
CA ALA A 45 -27.41 9.25 15.02
C ALA A 45 -28.43 8.89 13.93
N SER A 46 -28.10 9.16 12.68
CA SER A 46 -28.91 8.67 11.56
C SER A 46 -28.84 7.15 11.62
N ALA A 47 -29.98 6.50 11.83
CA ALA A 47 -30.08 5.07 11.66
C ALA A 47 -29.67 4.74 10.21
N GLN A 48 -28.73 3.82 10.03
CA GLN A 48 -28.34 3.36 8.70
C GLN A 48 -29.51 2.64 8.05
N GLY A 49 -29.80 3.00 6.80
CA GLY A 49 -30.80 2.32 6.00
C GLY A 49 -30.25 1.00 5.48
N ASN A 50 -31.08 -0.05 5.48
CA ASN A 50 -30.77 -1.30 4.76
C ASN A 50 -30.95 -1.07 3.25
N HIS A 51 -29.99 -0.39 2.64
CA HIS A 51 -29.95 -0.19 1.20
C HIS A 51 -29.08 -1.27 0.54
N PRO A 52 -29.53 -1.87 -0.59
CA PRO A 52 -28.70 -2.77 -1.36
C PRO A 52 -27.41 -2.06 -1.81
N LEU A 53 -26.28 -2.74 -1.67
CA LEU A 53 -24.99 -2.24 -2.10
C LEU A 53 -25.00 -2.04 -3.62
N ARG A 54 -24.36 -0.95 -4.07
CA ARG A 54 -24.11 -0.69 -5.49
C ARG A 54 -22.62 -0.55 -5.72
N ALA A 55 -22.16 -0.98 -6.89
CA ALA A 55 -20.81 -0.76 -7.34
C ALA A 55 -20.79 -0.33 -8.81
N GLY A 56 -19.78 0.44 -9.18
CA GLY A 56 -19.53 0.86 -10.55
C GLY A 56 -18.04 0.93 -10.76
N ALA A 57 -17.56 0.54 -11.95
CA ALA A 57 -16.14 0.52 -12.24
C ALA A 57 -15.83 1.08 -13.63
N ALA A 58 -14.66 1.70 -13.75
CA ALA A 58 -14.16 2.21 -15.01
C ALA A 58 -12.63 2.33 -14.97
N MET A 59 -12.03 2.44 -16.16
CA MET A 59 -10.61 2.69 -16.31
C MET A 59 -10.36 3.78 -17.35
N THR A 60 -9.25 4.48 -17.21
CA THR A 60 -8.78 5.52 -18.13
C THR A 60 -7.33 5.25 -18.48
N ASP A 61 -7.03 5.23 -19.77
CA ASP A 61 -5.68 5.10 -20.30
C ASP A 61 -4.87 6.36 -19.96
N ILE A 62 -3.69 6.14 -19.37
CA ILE A 62 -2.73 7.18 -18.98
C ILE A 62 -1.37 6.96 -19.66
N THR A 63 -1.31 6.14 -20.69
CA THR A 63 -0.07 5.79 -21.40
C THR A 63 0.52 7.03 -22.09
N PRO A 64 1.84 7.28 -21.98
CA PRO A 64 2.49 8.32 -22.76
C PRO A 64 2.39 8.00 -24.24
N LYS A 65 2.31 9.03 -25.09
CA LYS A 65 2.28 8.83 -26.55
C LYS A 65 3.67 8.42 -27.04
N PRO A 66 3.80 7.68 -28.17
CA PRO A 66 5.11 7.31 -28.72
C PRO A 66 6.08 8.49 -28.93
N GLY A 67 5.56 9.68 -29.29
CA GLY A 67 6.37 10.89 -29.45
C GLY A 67 6.84 11.55 -28.14
N GLU A 68 6.38 11.07 -27.00
CA GLU A 68 6.74 11.55 -25.65
C GLU A 68 7.83 10.68 -25.00
N LEU A 69 8.22 9.57 -25.64
CA LEU A 69 9.30 8.70 -25.16
C LEU A 69 10.67 9.37 -25.36
N LYS A 70 11.61 9.07 -24.44
CA LYS A 70 12.88 9.81 -24.33
C LYS A 70 13.88 9.43 -25.41
N LEU A 71 14.09 8.13 -25.63
CA LEU A 71 15.09 7.62 -26.56
C LEU A 71 14.42 6.99 -27.78
N LYS A 72 15.09 7.06 -28.94
CA LYS A 72 14.62 6.47 -30.21
C LYS A 72 14.31 4.97 -30.10
N THR A 73 14.99 4.27 -29.20
CA THR A 73 14.85 2.81 -28.99
C THR A 73 13.94 2.46 -27.81
N ASP A 74 13.28 3.45 -27.21
CA ASP A 74 12.26 3.20 -26.20
C ASP A 74 10.97 2.72 -26.88
N THR A 75 10.20 1.90 -26.16
CA THR A 75 9.00 1.25 -26.70
C THR A 75 7.89 1.18 -25.67
N ILE A 76 6.65 1.05 -26.12
CA ILE A 76 5.49 0.75 -25.27
C ILE A 76 5.13 -0.72 -25.49
N ARG A 77 5.22 -1.54 -24.44
CA ARG A 77 4.80 -2.95 -24.48
C ARG A 77 3.29 -3.06 -24.29
N ASP A 78 2.77 -2.40 -23.27
CA ASP A 78 1.34 -2.35 -22.98
C ASP A 78 0.93 -1.01 -22.36
N HIS A 79 -0.39 -0.79 -22.31
CA HIS A 79 -0.98 0.44 -21.80
C HIS A 79 -0.96 0.50 -20.27
N LEU A 80 -0.79 1.72 -19.75
CA LEU A 80 -0.91 2.08 -18.35
C LEU A 80 -2.32 2.63 -18.09
N PHE A 81 -2.97 2.21 -17.00
CA PHE A 81 -4.31 2.71 -16.66
C PHE A 81 -4.40 3.28 -15.25
N ALA A 82 -5.30 4.25 -15.08
CA ALA A 82 -5.96 4.52 -13.81
C ALA A 82 -7.28 3.75 -13.79
N ARG A 83 -7.48 2.90 -12.78
CA ARG A 83 -8.67 2.05 -12.60
C ARG A 83 -9.38 2.43 -11.32
N ALA A 84 -10.70 2.55 -11.36
CA ALA A 84 -11.51 2.94 -10.21
C ALA A 84 -12.71 2.01 -10.03
N ILE A 85 -12.99 1.68 -8.77
CA ILE A 85 -14.23 1.05 -8.31
C ILE A 85 -14.86 1.99 -7.29
N VAL A 86 -16.09 2.44 -7.56
CA VAL A 86 -16.92 3.21 -6.63
C VAL A 86 -17.93 2.26 -6.01
N VAL A 87 -18.05 2.28 -4.69
CA VAL A 87 -18.99 1.47 -3.91
C VAL A 87 -19.93 2.42 -3.17
N ASP A 88 -21.24 2.15 -3.22
CA ASP A 88 -22.26 3.00 -2.61
C ASP A 88 -23.23 2.13 -1.79
N SER A 89 -23.36 2.44 -0.51
CA SER A 89 -24.26 1.74 0.44
C SER A 89 -25.57 2.49 0.68
N GLY A 90 -25.91 3.51 -0.12
CA GLY A 90 -27.04 4.43 0.08
C GLY A 90 -26.75 5.53 1.11
N ASP A 91 -26.15 5.17 2.25
CA ASP A 91 -25.81 6.10 3.34
C ASP A 91 -24.41 6.71 3.19
N SER A 92 -23.50 6.00 2.52
CA SER A 92 -22.11 6.40 2.35
C SER A 92 -21.55 5.76 1.08
N CYS A 93 -20.38 6.23 0.63
CA CYS A 93 -19.69 5.66 -0.51
C CYS A 93 -18.18 5.66 -0.33
N ALA A 94 -17.52 4.74 -1.02
CA ALA A 94 -16.08 4.57 -1.05
C ALA A 94 -15.56 4.55 -2.49
N VAL A 95 -14.30 4.96 -2.67
CA VAL A 95 -13.63 4.93 -3.97
C VAL A 95 -12.28 4.23 -3.81
N LEU A 96 -12.10 3.14 -4.53
CA LEU A 96 -10.87 2.36 -4.59
C LEU A 96 -10.22 2.61 -5.95
N ILE A 97 -8.99 3.12 -5.96
CA ILE A 97 -8.27 3.47 -7.19
C ILE A 97 -6.90 2.79 -7.21
N GLY A 98 -6.60 2.11 -8.31
CA GLY A 98 -5.29 1.60 -8.66
C GLY A 98 -4.73 2.31 -9.88
N VAL A 99 -3.43 2.62 -9.88
CA VAL A 99 -2.78 3.38 -10.95
C VAL A 99 -1.48 2.69 -11.37
N ASP A 100 -1.32 2.44 -12.66
CA ASP A 100 -0.11 1.87 -13.26
C ASP A 100 1.03 2.90 -13.28
N GLN A 101 1.60 3.17 -12.11
CA GLN A 101 2.69 4.09 -11.85
C GLN A 101 3.64 3.55 -10.78
N GLY A 102 4.85 4.11 -10.70
CA GLY A 102 5.81 3.78 -9.64
C GLY A 102 5.33 4.24 -8.26
N ALA A 103 4.69 5.40 -8.14
CA ALA A 103 4.11 5.84 -6.88
C ALA A 103 3.02 6.87 -7.13
N ILE A 104 2.08 6.99 -6.18
CA ILE A 104 1.20 8.16 -6.13
C ILE A 104 1.97 9.26 -5.40
N ARG A 105 2.66 10.12 -6.15
CA ARG A 105 3.38 11.24 -5.56
C ARG A 105 2.42 12.24 -4.92
N LYS A 106 2.92 13.02 -3.96
CA LYS A 106 2.11 13.98 -3.21
C LYS A 106 1.40 14.99 -4.12
N ASP A 107 2.07 15.50 -5.15
CA ASP A 107 1.48 16.42 -6.12
C ASP A 107 0.33 15.81 -6.93
N MET A 108 0.46 14.53 -7.32
CA MET A 108 -0.61 13.79 -8.00
C MET A 108 -1.82 13.59 -7.07
N TYR A 109 -1.56 13.20 -5.81
CA TYR A 109 -2.60 12.97 -4.81
C TYR A 109 -3.35 14.26 -4.45
N ASP A 110 -2.62 15.35 -4.16
CA ASP A 110 -3.20 16.65 -3.79
C ASP A 110 -4.06 17.21 -4.93
N ALA A 111 -3.66 16.99 -6.19
CA ALA A 111 -4.43 17.39 -7.36
C ALA A 111 -5.68 16.53 -7.58
N ALA A 112 -5.58 15.22 -7.40
CA ALA A 112 -6.66 14.27 -7.72
C ALA A 112 -7.72 14.17 -6.62
N LEU A 113 -7.34 14.02 -5.34
CA LEU A 113 -8.25 13.73 -4.23
C LEU A 113 -9.47 14.68 -4.14
N PRO A 114 -9.31 16.02 -4.10
CA PRO A 114 -10.48 16.91 -3.99
C PRO A 114 -11.41 16.80 -5.21
N ARG A 115 -10.86 16.55 -6.40
CA ARG A 115 -11.63 16.39 -7.64
C ARG A 115 -12.39 15.06 -7.66
N VAL A 116 -11.76 13.97 -7.22
CA VAL A 116 -12.44 12.66 -7.05
C VAL A 116 -13.56 12.76 -6.03
N ALA A 117 -13.32 13.36 -4.85
CA ALA A 117 -14.34 13.55 -3.83
C ALA A 117 -15.52 14.37 -4.37
N SER A 118 -15.25 15.46 -5.09
CA SER A 118 -16.30 16.28 -5.71
C SER A 118 -17.07 15.54 -6.80
N ALA A 119 -16.41 14.75 -7.64
CA ALA A 119 -17.05 14.05 -8.76
C ALA A 119 -17.87 12.83 -8.32
N THR A 120 -17.46 12.18 -7.24
CA THR A 120 -18.12 10.96 -6.73
C THR A 120 -19.11 11.24 -5.61
N GLY A 121 -18.98 12.37 -4.92
CA GLY A 121 -19.75 12.69 -3.71
C GLY A 121 -19.24 11.96 -2.45
N CYS A 122 -18.16 11.18 -2.55
CA CYS A 122 -17.62 10.44 -1.40
C CYS A 122 -16.73 11.31 -0.52
N ALA A 123 -16.75 11.05 0.78
CA ALA A 123 -15.83 11.68 1.74
C ALA A 123 -14.37 11.35 1.37
N LYS A 124 -13.45 12.30 1.60
CA LYS A 124 -12.03 12.13 1.26
C LYS A 124 -11.40 10.96 2.00
N GLU A 125 -11.86 10.71 3.22
CA GLU A 125 -11.45 9.63 4.10
C GLU A 125 -11.88 8.26 3.56
N ASN A 126 -12.86 8.22 2.66
CA ASN A 126 -13.36 7.01 2.02
C ASN A 126 -12.70 6.74 0.65
N ILE A 127 -11.63 7.47 0.31
CA ILE A 127 -10.94 7.36 -0.98
C ILE A 127 -9.53 6.80 -0.76
N LEU A 128 -9.21 5.70 -1.46
CA LEU A 128 -7.87 5.13 -1.54
C LEU A 128 -7.35 5.22 -2.97
N ILE A 129 -6.16 5.79 -3.12
CA ILE A 129 -5.45 5.91 -4.41
C ILE A 129 -4.09 5.25 -4.23
N ALA A 130 -3.91 4.07 -4.83
CA ALA A 130 -2.71 3.26 -4.71
C ALA A 130 -2.02 3.10 -6.07
N ALA A 131 -0.70 3.03 -6.06
CA ALA A 131 0.09 2.69 -7.23
C ALA A 131 0.32 1.18 -7.32
N THR A 132 0.40 0.63 -8.53
CA THR A 132 0.89 -0.74 -8.74
C THR A 132 2.39 -0.86 -8.50
N HIS A 133 3.09 0.27 -8.36
CA HIS A 133 4.54 0.38 -8.22
C HIS A 133 5.32 -0.05 -9.47
N THR A 134 4.72 -0.09 -10.67
CA THR A 134 5.47 -0.37 -11.91
C THR A 134 6.68 0.56 -12.04
N HIS A 135 7.87 -0.03 -12.07
CA HIS A 135 9.13 0.66 -12.36
C HIS A 135 9.31 0.94 -13.86
N SER A 136 8.26 0.64 -14.64
CA SER A 136 8.18 0.80 -16.09
C SER A 136 6.98 1.65 -16.50
N GLY A 137 6.45 2.46 -15.57
CA GLY A 137 5.58 3.59 -15.90
C GLY A 137 6.31 4.76 -16.58
N SER A 138 7.63 4.67 -16.68
CA SER A 138 8.55 5.61 -17.34
C SER A 138 9.71 4.84 -18.00
N THR A 139 10.39 5.44 -18.98
CA THR A 139 11.46 4.74 -19.73
C THR A 139 12.83 4.77 -19.03
N ASP A 140 13.01 5.63 -18.04
CA ASP A 140 14.30 5.84 -17.35
C ASP A 140 14.16 6.23 -15.87
N GLY A 141 12.99 6.03 -15.27
CA GLY A 141 12.67 6.47 -13.92
C GLY A 141 12.05 7.87 -13.82
N PHE A 142 12.48 8.86 -14.64
CA PHE A 142 12.08 10.28 -14.48
C PHE A 142 11.58 10.97 -15.77
N GLY A 143 11.64 10.33 -16.93
CA GLY A 143 11.25 10.81 -18.26
C GLY A 143 10.59 9.71 -19.10
N GLY A 144 9.99 10.09 -20.23
CA GLY A 144 9.16 9.18 -21.02
C GLY A 144 7.93 8.67 -20.26
N ALA A 145 7.50 9.39 -19.23
CA ALA A 145 6.39 9.06 -18.34
C ALA A 145 5.21 10.00 -18.59
N PRO A 146 3.97 9.58 -18.29
CA PRO A 146 2.85 10.50 -18.27
C PRO A 146 3.06 11.57 -17.18
N THR A 147 2.63 12.80 -17.45
CA THR A 147 2.80 13.90 -16.49
C THR A 147 1.94 13.71 -15.24
N SER A 148 2.31 14.33 -14.12
CA SER A 148 1.47 14.34 -12.91
C SER A 148 0.04 14.83 -13.19
N SER A 149 -0.14 15.80 -14.09
CA SER A 149 -1.47 16.29 -14.49
C SER A 149 -2.24 15.22 -15.26
N THR A 150 -1.61 14.59 -16.25
CA THR A 150 -2.21 13.49 -17.03
C THR A 150 -2.69 12.36 -16.11
N ILE A 151 -1.87 11.99 -15.13
CA ILE A 151 -2.21 10.96 -14.15
C ILE A 151 -3.38 11.41 -13.27
N ALA A 152 -3.34 12.63 -12.73
CA ALA A 152 -4.42 13.16 -11.90
C ALA A 152 -5.75 13.27 -12.67
N ASP A 153 -5.71 13.70 -13.93
CA ASP A 153 -6.88 13.76 -14.81
C ASP A 153 -7.43 12.36 -15.10
N GLY A 154 -6.56 11.38 -15.35
CA GLY A 154 -6.94 9.98 -15.54
C GLY A 154 -7.61 9.37 -14.31
N ILE A 155 -7.07 9.64 -13.12
CA ILE A 155 -7.65 9.22 -11.84
C ILE A 155 -9.07 9.78 -11.66
N VAL A 156 -9.23 11.09 -11.89
CA VAL A 156 -10.54 11.78 -11.74
C VAL A 156 -11.54 11.25 -12.77
N LYS A 157 -11.12 11.05 -14.02
CA LYS A 157 -11.97 10.51 -15.07
C LYS A 157 -12.42 9.09 -14.76
N ALA A 158 -11.51 8.20 -14.37
CA ALA A 158 -11.87 6.83 -14.00
C ALA A 158 -12.89 6.79 -12.85
N ALA A 159 -12.69 7.60 -11.80
CA ALA A 159 -13.64 7.65 -10.68
C ALA A 159 -15.01 8.25 -11.07
N THR A 160 -15.02 9.27 -11.94
CA THR A 160 -16.26 9.88 -12.46
C THR A 160 -17.06 8.88 -13.28
N ASP A 161 -16.40 8.18 -14.21
CA ASP A 161 -17.05 7.19 -15.06
C ASP A 161 -17.52 5.98 -14.26
N ALA A 162 -16.75 5.56 -13.24
CA ALA A 162 -17.15 4.50 -12.32
C ALA A 162 -18.41 4.88 -11.53
N ARG A 163 -18.49 6.12 -11.03
CA ARG A 163 -19.69 6.65 -10.34
C ARG A 163 -20.91 6.65 -11.26
N ALA A 164 -20.75 7.03 -12.53
CA ALA A 164 -21.84 7.06 -13.49
C ALA A 164 -22.39 5.65 -13.82
N LYS A 165 -21.60 4.60 -13.58
CA LYS A 165 -21.93 3.19 -13.87
C LYS A 165 -22.41 2.39 -12.64
N LEU A 166 -22.79 3.05 -11.55
CA LEU A 166 -23.29 2.35 -10.35
C LEU A 166 -24.48 1.44 -10.68
N ALA A 167 -24.33 0.15 -10.39
CA ALA A 167 -25.37 -0.87 -10.52
C ALA A 167 -25.47 -1.68 -9.21
N PRO A 168 -26.60 -2.38 -8.94
CA PRO A 168 -26.70 -3.28 -7.79
C PRO A 168 -25.54 -4.28 -7.77
N ALA A 169 -24.94 -4.49 -6.61
CA ALA A 169 -23.74 -5.30 -6.45
C ALA A 169 -23.74 -6.09 -5.13
N MET A 170 -22.99 -7.17 -5.11
CA MET A 170 -22.59 -7.86 -3.87
C MET A 170 -21.07 -7.79 -3.73
N ILE A 171 -20.57 -7.80 -2.49
CA ILE A 171 -19.14 -7.77 -2.19
C ILE A 171 -18.70 -9.05 -1.50
N GLY A 172 -17.58 -9.63 -1.94
CA GLY A 172 -17.00 -10.82 -1.33
C GLY A 172 -15.48 -10.72 -1.19
N TYR A 173 -14.90 -11.50 -0.28
CA TYR A 173 -13.46 -11.53 -0.03
C TYR A 173 -12.93 -12.97 0.00
N GLY A 174 -11.74 -13.17 -0.54
CA GLY A 174 -11.00 -14.43 -0.49
C GLY A 174 -9.51 -14.19 -0.38
N ARG A 175 -8.78 -15.22 0.07
CA ARG A 175 -7.31 -15.18 0.11
C ARG A 175 -6.71 -16.52 -0.24
N ALA A 176 -5.57 -16.49 -0.92
CA ALA A 176 -4.77 -17.66 -1.23
C ALA A 176 -3.29 -17.36 -1.05
N ASN A 177 -2.47 -18.41 -1.05
CA ASN A 177 -1.03 -18.25 -1.18
C ASN A 177 -0.62 -18.35 -2.65
N VAL A 178 0.25 -17.43 -3.08
CA VAL A 178 0.95 -17.42 -4.36
C VAL A 178 2.44 -17.29 -4.07
N ASP A 179 3.24 -18.18 -4.65
CA ASP A 179 4.69 -18.24 -4.43
C ASP A 179 5.46 -17.69 -5.64
N LEU A 180 5.34 -16.38 -5.86
CA LEU A 180 6.06 -15.67 -6.92
C LEU A 180 7.07 -14.66 -6.37
N ASN A 181 6.82 -14.08 -5.20
CA ASN A 181 7.72 -13.13 -4.56
C ASN A 181 8.85 -13.81 -3.78
N VAL A 182 9.93 -13.09 -3.53
CA VAL A 182 11.01 -13.49 -2.65
C VAL A 182 11.56 -12.25 -1.95
N ASN A 183 11.98 -12.40 -0.69
CA ASN A 183 12.71 -11.35 -0.02
C ASN A 183 13.98 -11.01 -0.82
N ARG A 184 14.32 -9.74 -0.94
CA ARG A 184 15.47 -9.28 -1.74
C ARG A 184 16.64 -8.79 -0.89
N ASP A 185 16.53 -8.80 0.43
CA ASP A 185 17.61 -8.38 1.32
C ASP A 185 18.45 -9.61 1.65
N LEU A 186 19.40 -9.94 0.77
CA LEU A 186 20.32 -11.05 0.98
C LEU A 186 21.58 -10.56 1.68
N PHE A 187 21.93 -11.21 2.78
CA PHE A 187 23.29 -11.21 3.29
C PHE A 187 24.02 -12.44 2.72
N ASN A 188 25.05 -12.22 1.91
CA ASN A 188 25.68 -13.29 1.14
C ASN A 188 26.89 -13.92 1.86
N ASN A 189 27.48 -14.96 1.26
CA ASN A 189 28.65 -15.66 1.80
C ASN A 189 29.93 -14.80 1.89
N LYS A 190 29.95 -13.61 1.27
CA LYS A 190 31.05 -12.64 1.32
C LYS A 190 30.87 -11.61 2.43
N LEU A 191 29.86 -11.79 3.29
CA LEU A 191 29.51 -10.85 4.34
C LEU A 191 29.02 -9.50 3.80
N GLU A 192 28.28 -9.54 2.68
CA GLU A 192 27.72 -8.36 2.03
C GLU A 192 26.20 -8.42 1.93
N TRP A 193 25.53 -7.31 2.19
CA TRP A 193 24.17 -7.01 1.76
C TRP A 193 24.11 -6.79 0.25
N ARG A 194 23.15 -7.46 -0.39
CA ARG A 194 22.83 -7.33 -1.81
C ARG A 194 21.32 -7.39 -2.02
N GLN A 195 20.83 -6.63 -3.00
CA GLN A 195 19.45 -6.74 -3.50
C GLN A 195 19.25 -7.97 -4.40
N GLU A 196 19.28 -9.12 -3.77
CA GLU A 196 19.33 -10.44 -4.40
C GLU A 196 18.30 -11.37 -3.74
N PRO A 197 17.78 -12.39 -4.45
CA PRO A 197 16.84 -13.34 -3.85
C PRO A 197 17.39 -13.95 -2.55
N ASN A 198 16.63 -13.78 -1.46
CA ASN A 198 16.86 -14.38 -0.16
C ASN A 198 15.70 -15.31 0.19
N PRO A 199 15.76 -16.60 -0.19
CA PRO A 199 14.70 -17.58 0.10
C PRO A 199 14.46 -17.83 1.60
N GLN A 200 15.44 -17.52 2.45
CA GLN A 200 15.32 -17.63 3.91
C GLN A 200 14.71 -16.36 4.53
N GLY A 201 14.64 -15.27 3.77
CA GLY A 201 14.00 -14.04 4.19
C GLY A 201 12.47 -14.15 4.19
N VAL A 202 11.83 -13.26 4.93
CA VAL A 202 10.37 -13.28 5.09
C VAL A 202 9.71 -12.75 3.83
N SER A 203 8.67 -13.46 3.36
CA SER A 203 7.82 -13.05 2.25
C SER A 203 6.36 -13.27 2.62
N ASP A 204 5.51 -12.26 2.43
CA ASP A 204 4.07 -12.43 2.51
C ASP A 204 3.56 -13.04 1.21
N LYS A 205 3.17 -14.31 1.27
CA LYS A 205 2.65 -15.07 0.12
C LYS A 205 1.16 -14.82 -0.14
N THR A 206 0.50 -14.02 0.69
CA THR A 206 -0.95 -13.85 0.63
C THR A 206 -1.36 -13.00 -0.57
N LEU A 207 -2.05 -13.62 -1.53
CA LEU A 207 -2.91 -12.93 -2.48
C LEU A 207 -4.28 -12.72 -1.83
N SER A 208 -4.67 -11.47 -1.61
CA SER A 208 -6.02 -11.10 -1.17
C SER A 208 -6.84 -10.62 -2.36
N VAL A 209 -8.10 -11.06 -2.45
CA VAL A 209 -9.03 -10.71 -3.53
C VAL A 209 -10.34 -10.21 -2.92
N VAL A 210 -10.84 -9.09 -3.44
CA VAL A 210 -12.21 -8.64 -3.25
C VAL A 210 -12.91 -8.59 -4.58
N GLU A 211 -14.11 -9.17 -4.63
CA GLU A 211 -14.97 -9.18 -5.79
C GLU A 211 -16.19 -8.30 -5.54
N PHE A 212 -16.55 -7.50 -6.54
CA PHE A 212 -17.81 -6.76 -6.62
C PHE A 212 -18.64 -7.36 -7.76
N ILE A 213 -19.60 -8.22 -7.44
CA ILE A 213 -20.37 -8.98 -8.41
C ILE A 213 -21.71 -8.31 -8.70
N GLY A 214 -22.07 -8.18 -9.98
CA GLY A 214 -23.35 -7.62 -10.42
C GLY A 214 -24.53 -8.57 -10.18
N ALA A 215 -25.75 -8.05 -10.32
CA ALA A 215 -26.98 -8.84 -10.20
C ALA A 215 -27.14 -9.93 -11.29
N ASP A 216 -26.41 -9.82 -12.39
CA ASP A 216 -26.32 -10.79 -13.48
C ASP A 216 -25.22 -11.86 -13.26
N TYR A 217 -24.57 -11.83 -12.10
CA TYR A 217 -23.42 -12.67 -11.74
C TYR A 217 -22.16 -12.43 -12.60
N VAL A 218 -22.11 -11.31 -13.33
CA VAL A 218 -20.88 -10.84 -13.98
C VAL A 218 -20.18 -9.86 -13.02
N PRO A 219 -18.87 -10.03 -12.74
CA PRO A 219 -18.15 -9.10 -11.88
C PRO A 219 -18.13 -7.69 -12.47
N ILE A 220 -18.48 -6.68 -11.67
CA ILE A 220 -18.33 -5.26 -12.01
C ILE A 220 -16.86 -4.86 -11.82
N GLY A 221 -16.27 -5.28 -10.71
CA GLY A 221 -14.89 -4.95 -10.39
C GLY A 221 -14.24 -6.00 -9.49
N ILE A 222 -12.94 -6.12 -9.60
CA ILE A 222 -12.11 -7.03 -8.79
C ILE A 222 -10.95 -6.21 -8.23
N TYR A 223 -10.59 -6.43 -6.97
CA TYR A 223 -9.46 -5.80 -6.31
C TYR A 223 -8.51 -6.87 -5.79
N MET A 224 -7.30 -6.92 -6.34
CA MET A 224 -6.24 -7.87 -6.01
C MET A 224 -5.13 -7.16 -5.23
N ASN A 225 -4.60 -7.79 -4.20
CA ASN A 225 -3.47 -7.29 -3.42
C ASN A 225 -2.44 -8.41 -3.21
N TYR A 226 -1.20 -8.16 -3.64
CA TYR A 226 -0.08 -9.09 -3.49
C TYR A 226 1.25 -8.31 -3.37
N ALA A 227 2.20 -8.82 -2.58
CA ALA A 227 3.42 -8.10 -2.21
C ALA A 227 4.62 -8.48 -3.09
N MET A 228 4.80 -7.82 -4.24
CA MET A 228 5.91 -8.11 -5.16
C MET A 228 6.31 -6.89 -5.99
N HIS A 229 7.59 -6.49 -6.01
CA HIS A 229 8.02 -5.39 -6.87
C HIS A 229 7.88 -5.71 -8.38
N PRO A 230 7.27 -4.82 -9.18
CA PRO A 230 7.17 -4.94 -10.63
C PRO A 230 8.33 -4.21 -11.31
N ILE A 231 9.43 -4.94 -11.46
CA ILE A 231 10.74 -4.43 -11.89
C ILE A 231 11.29 -5.16 -13.12
N ASN A 232 10.44 -5.88 -13.87
CA ASN A 232 10.90 -6.73 -14.97
C ASN A 232 11.45 -5.93 -16.14
N PHE A 233 10.93 -4.71 -16.34
CA PHE A 233 11.39 -3.78 -17.37
C PHE A 233 12.10 -2.53 -16.81
N TYR A 234 12.55 -2.56 -15.55
CA TYR A 234 13.20 -1.41 -14.91
C TYR A 234 14.44 -0.95 -15.70
N LEU A 235 14.53 0.36 -15.99
CA LEU A 235 15.58 1.01 -16.80
C LEU A 235 15.83 0.38 -18.18
N SER A 236 14.91 -0.45 -18.66
CA SER A 236 15.01 -1.09 -19.97
C SER A 236 14.56 -0.17 -21.10
N GLY A 237 13.91 0.96 -20.82
CA GLY A 237 13.25 1.82 -21.82
C GLY A 237 12.01 1.23 -22.45
N VAL A 238 11.40 0.25 -21.80
CA VAL A 238 10.09 -0.30 -22.14
C VAL A 238 9.07 0.26 -21.16
N ILE A 239 8.03 0.94 -21.67
CA ILE A 239 6.83 1.27 -20.91
C ILE A 239 5.98 0.00 -20.77
N SER A 240 5.63 -0.32 -19.54
CA SER A 240 4.85 -1.51 -19.18
C SER A 240 4.16 -1.33 -17.83
N ALA A 241 2.91 -1.78 -17.73
CA ALA A 241 2.21 -1.96 -16.46
C ALA A 241 2.72 -3.21 -15.70
N ASP A 242 3.65 -3.97 -16.30
CA ASP A 242 4.33 -5.14 -15.73
C ASP A 242 3.32 -6.24 -15.31
N PHE A 243 3.72 -7.20 -14.48
CA PHE A 243 2.85 -8.29 -14.06
C PHE A 243 1.55 -7.83 -13.36
N PRO A 244 1.49 -6.69 -12.62
CA PRO A 244 0.23 -6.17 -12.09
C PRO A 244 -0.79 -5.81 -13.18
N GLY A 245 -0.32 -5.14 -14.22
CA GLY A 245 -1.14 -4.78 -15.37
C GLY A 245 -1.57 -5.99 -16.18
N GLU A 246 -0.67 -6.97 -16.33
CA GLU A 246 -0.98 -8.26 -16.94
C GLU A 246 -2.06 -9.03 -16.18
N ALA A 247 -1.91 -9.17 -14.85
CA ALA A 247 -2.92 -9.82 -14.00
C ALA A 247 -4.29 -9.14 -14.11
N SER A 248 -4.29 -7.80 -14.14
CA SER A 248 -5.51 -7.01 -14.31
C SER A 248 -6.15 -7.27 -15.67
N ARG A 249 -5.36 -7.18 -16.74
CA ARG A 249 -5.80 -7.39 -18.13
C ARG A 249 -6.33 -8.81 -18.37
N THR A 250 -5.66 -9.84 -17.85
CA THR A 250 -6.14 -11.24 -17.99
C THR A 250 -7.53 -11.41 -17.39
N ILE A 251 -7.80 -10.81 -16.23
CA ILE A 251 -9.14 -10.81 -15.63
C ILE A 251 -10.13 -10.01 -16.48
N GLU A 252 -9.74 -8.81 -16.93
CA GLU A 252 -10.59 -7.95 -17.77
C GLU A 252 -10.99 -8.66 -19.08
N GLU A 253 -10.05 -9.32 -19.74
CA GLU A 253 -10.27 -10.11 -20.97
C GLU A 253 -11.15 -11.34 -20.71
N HIS A 254 -10.97 -12.04 -19.59
CA HIS A 254 -11.80 -13.20 -19.22
C HIS A 254 -13.30 -12.87 -19.16
N PHE A 255 -13.63 -11.63 -18.81
CA PHE A 255 -15.02 -11.15 -18.73
C PHE A 255 -15.39 -10.20 -19.87
N ASP A 256 -14.75 -10.32 -21.04
CA ASP A 256 -15.08 -9.54 -22.26
C ASP A 256 -15.05 -8.01 -21.99
N HIS A 257 -14.10 -7.58 -21.17
CA HIS A 257 -13.90 -6.19 -20.73
C HIS A 257 -15.13 -5.54 -20.04
N LYS A 258 -16.04 -6.36 -19.51
CA LYS A 258 -17.18 -5.89 -18.69
C LYS A 258 -16.79 -5.64 -17.23
N THR A 259 -15.68 -6.22 -16.81
CA THR A 259 -15.10 -6.09 -15.46
C THR A 259 -13.88 -5.16 -15.50
N VAL A 260 -13.62 -4.42 -14.42
CA VAL A 260 -12.35 -3.71 -14.19
C VAL A 260 -11.59 -4.38 -13.05
N ALA A 261 -10.31 -4.67 -13.25
CA ALA A 261 -9.48 -5.34 -12.24
C ALA A 261 -8.40 -4.40 -11.71
N ILE A 262 -8.47 -4.05 -10.43
CA ILE A 262 -7.44 -3.27 -9.73
C ILE A 262 -6.43 -4.22 -9.12
N PHE A 263 -5.14 -4.00 -9.39
CA PHE A 263 -4.06 -4.55 -8.59
C PHE A 263 -3.48 -3.49 -7.66
N THR A 264 -3.19 -3.84 -6.40
CA THR A 264 -2.41 -3.00 -5.49
C THR A 264 -1.27 -3.75 -4.85
N GLN A 265 -0.24 -3.00 -4.49
CA GLN A 265 0.92 -3.58 -3.84
C GLN A 265 0.68 -3.85 -2.38
N GLY A 266 0.95 -5.08 -1.97
CA GLY A 266 1.17 -5.42 -0.57
C GLY A 266 2.38 -4.69 0.01
N THR A 267 2.78 -5.00 1.24
CA THR A 267 4.03 -4.50 1.82
C THR A 267 5.22 -5.14 1.13
N SER A 268 5.70 -4.53 0.05
CA SER A 268 6.68 -5.11 -0.87
C SER A 268 8.05 -4.45 -0.84
N GLY A 269 8.35 -3.56 0.12
CA GLY A 269 9.59 -2.77 0.18
C GLY A 269 10.88 -3.59 0.08
N ASP A 270 10.82 -4.85 0.51
CA ASP A 270 11.88 -5.85 0.51
C ASP A 270 11.55 -7.09 -0.34
N GLN A 271 10.57 -7.02 -1.24
CA GLN A 271 10.09 -8.17 -2.04
C GLN A 271 10.28 -7.94 -3.54
N ASN A 272 10.94 -8.88 -4.21
CA ASN A 272 11.10 -8.93 -5.68
C ASN A 272 10.45 -10.20 -6.26
N PRO A 273 10.28 -10.30 -7.59
CA PRO A 273 9.95 -11.54 -8.24
C PRO A 273 11.08 -12.57 -8.07
N SER A 274 10.71 -13.81 -7.75
CA SER A 274 11.65 -14.93 -7.58
C SER A 274 12.33 -15.36 -8.87
N LEU A 275 11.63 -15.20 -10.01
CA LEU A 275 12.08 -15.61 -11.34
C LEU A 275 12.78 -14.49 -12.12
N ARG A 276 13.28 -13.44 -11.45
CA ARG A 276 13.85 -12.26 -12.12
C ARG A 276 15.15 -12.61 -12.87
N GLU A 277 15.16 -12.33 -14.17
CA GLU A 277 16.38 -12.30 -14.99
C GLU A 277 16.75 -10.85 -15.39
N ASN A 278 17.96 -10.38 -15.03
CA ASN A 278 18.41 -9.00 -15.24
C ASN A 278 19.17 -8.78 -16.57
N PHE A 279 18.66 -9.29 -17.68
CA PHE A 279 19.38 -9.20 -18.97
C PHE A 279 19.15 -7.90 -19.75
N LEU A 280 18.02 -7.22 -19.55
CA LEU A 280 17.64 -6.06 -20.38
C LEU A 280 18.53 -4.82 -20.15
N THR A 281 18.88 -4.53 -18.90
CA THR A 281 19.70 -3.36 -18.56
C THR A 281 21.15 -3.48 -19.06
N ALA A 282 21.64 -4.70 -19.28
CA ALA A 282 22.96 -4.96 -19.89
C ALA A 282 23.06 -4.44 -21.33
N PHE A 283 21.98 -4.47 -22.12
CA PHE A 283 21.95 -3.87 -23.46
C PHE A 283 22.10 -2.34 -23.44
N ARG A 284 21.87 -1.73 -22.29
CA ARG A 284 21.99 -0.28 -22.06
C ARG A 284 23.22 0.09 -21.21
N GLY A 285 24.10 -0.88 -20.92
CA GLY A 285 25.39 -0.65 -20.28
C GLY A 285 25.46 -0.92 -18.77
N GLU A 286 24.46 -1.55 -18.16
CA GLU A 286 24.49 -1.91 -16.74
C GLU A 286 24.72 -3.42 -16.52
N THR A 287 25.66 -3.80 -15.65
CA THR A 287 25.92 -5.21 -15.31
C THR A 287 25.31 -5.59 -13.96
N ALA A 288 24.57 -6.71 -13.87
CA ALA A 288 24.08 -7.29 -12.61
C ALA A 288 24.95 -8.47 -12.14
N PRO A 289 25.39 -8.55 -10.87
CA PRO A 289 26.10 -9.73 -10.32
C PRO A 289 25.14 -10.87 -9.89
N GLY A 290 25.62 -12.12 -9.93
CA GLY A 290 24.92 -13.34 -9.47
C GLY A 290 25.27 -13.78 -8.03
N THR A 291 24.52 -14.73 -7.46
CA THR A 291 24.28 -14.82 -5.99
C THR A 291 24.33 -16.25 -5.41
N GLU A 292 24.88 -16.41 -4.19
CA GLU A 292 24.75 -17.58 -3.28
C GLU A 292 24.70 -17.10 -1.80
N THR A 293 23.98 -17.81 -0.91
CA THR A 293 23.49 -17.33 0.41
C THR A 293 24.26 -17.84 1.66
N ILE A 294 24.37 -17.04 2.74
CA ILE A 294 24.70 -17.47 4.14
C ILE A 294 23.93 -16.61 5.18
N ALA A 295 23.65 -17.16 6.37
CA ALA A 295 22.92 -16.51 7.47
C ALA A 295 23.75 -15.60 8.42
N ALA A 296 23.01 -14.75 9.17
CA ALA A 296 23.31 -13.86 10.32
C ALA A 296 24.54 -12.90 10.21
N PRO A 297 24.33 -11.56 10.32
CA PRO A 297 25.38 -10.57 10.06
C PRO A 297 26.36 -10.32 11.23
N PRO A 298 27.69 -10.26 10.98
CA PRO A 298 28.69 -9.63 11.83
C PRO A 298 28.88 -8.11 11.52
N PRO A 299 29.63 -7.34 12.34
CA PRO A 299 29.87 -5.89 12.14
C PRO A 299 30.64 -5.54 10.85
N PRO A 300 30.53 -4.30 10.35
CA PRO A 300 30.77 -3.93 8.96
C PRO A 300 32.25 -3.93 8.52
N PRO A 301 32.56 -4.41 7.30
CA PRO A 301 33.82 -4.12 6.60
C PRO A 301 33.74 -2.84 5.73
N ALA A 302 34.90 -2.42 5.19
CA ALA A 302 35.10 -1.21 4.38
C ALA A 302 34.39 -1.23 3.00
N PRO A 303 34.05 -0.07 2.41
CA PRO A 303 33.13 0.00 1.26
C PRO A 303 33.75 -0.40 -0.10
N PRO A 304 33.06 -1.22 -0.92
CA PRO A 304 33.26 -1.30 -2.37
C PRO A 304 32.18 -0.56 -3.19
N SER A 305 32.52 -0.30 -4.47
CA SER A 305 31.89 0.56 -5.50
C SER A 305 30.42 1.02 -5.31
N ASN A 306 30.23 2.34 -5.38
CA ASN A 306 28.95 3.04 -5.27
C ASN A 306 28.10 2.91 -6.55
N PHE A 307 26.86 2.43 -6.42
CA PHE A 307 25.81 2.56 -7.44
C PHE A 307 24.91 3.75 -7.09
N ASN A 308 24.73 4.67 -8.05
CA ASN A 308 23.85 5.82 -7.91
C ASN A 308 22.70 5.72 -8.94
N PRO A 309 21.43 5.57 -8.52
CA PRO A 309 20.28 5.46 -9.43
C PRO A 309 20.11 6.65 -10.37
N ALA A 310 20.36 7.88 -9.90
CA ALA A 310 20.25 9.08 -10.73
C ALA A 310 21.35 9.12 -11.81
N ALA A 311 22.55 8.65 -11.48
CA ALA A 311 23.63 8.51 -12.45
C ALA A 311 23.35 7.38 -13.45
N ALA A 312 22.76 6.27 -13.00
CA ALA A 312 22.31 5.17 -13.86
C ALA A 312 21.29 5.65 -14.91
N SER A 313 20.22 6.33 -14.48
CA SER A 313 19.23 6.95 -15.38
C SER A 313 19.85 7.96 -16.35
N ALA A 314 20.80 8.79 -15.90
CA ALA A 314 21.50 9.74 -16.74
C ALA A 314 22.45 9.07 -17.76
N GLY A 315 22.89 7.84 -17.48
CA GLY A 315 23.80 7.07 -18.31
C GLY A 315 23.14 6.28 -19.43
N LEU A 316 21.81 6.18 -19.47
CA LEU A 316 21.10 5.39 -20.48
C LEU A 316 21.31 5.94 -21.90
N ARG A 317 21.62 5.03 -22.82
CA ARG A 317 21.88 5.33 -24.24
C ARG A 317 20.91 4.56 -25.13
N PRO A 318 20.58 5.07 -26.33
CA PRO A 318 19.87 4.28 -27.33
C PRO A 318 20.61 2.97 -27.61
N VAL A 319 19.87 1.89 -27.81
CA VAL A 319 20.45 0.59 -28.17
C VAL A 319 21.07 0.69 -29.57
N PRO A 320 22.35 0.30 -29.77
CA PRO A 320 22.99 0.34 -31.08
C PRO A 320 22.24 -0.52 -32.12
N ASP A 321 22.22 -0.08 -33.38
CA ASP A 321 21.47 -0.75 -34.46
C ASP A 321 21.82 -2.24 -34.59
N GLN A 322 23.11 -2.61 -34.46
CA GLN A 322 23.53 -4.01 -34.52
C GLN A 322 22.98 -4.89 -33.38
N ASN A 323 22.57 -4.29 -32.26
CA ASN A 323 22.05 -4.99 -31.08
C ASN A 323 20.50 -4.98 -31.00
N LEU A 324 19.81 -4.24 -31.88
CA LEU A 324 18.36 -4.06 -31.81
C LEU A 324 17.59 -5.38 -31.90
N ALA A 325 18.01 -6.31 -32.75
CA ALA A 325 17.35 -7.61 -32.89
C ALA A 325 17.46 -8.44 -31.60
N ALA A 326 18.64 -8.47 -30.96
CA ALA A 326 18.86 -9.16 -29.70
C ALA A 326 18.08 -8.51 -28.55
N TYR A 327 18.06 -7.17 -28.51
CA TYR A 327 17.29 -6.41 -27.52
C TYR A 327 15.78 -6.65 -27.64
N ARG A 328 15.21 -6.67 -28.86
CA ARG A 328 13.80 -7.03 -29.08
C ARG A 328 13.48 -8.45 -28.62
N LYS A 329 14.34 -9.41 -28.95
CA LYS A 329 14.19 -10.80 -28.47
C LYS A 329 14.22 -10.90 -26.94
N ALA A 330 15.05 -10.09 -26.29
CA ALA A 330 15.08 -10.01 -24.83
C ALA A 330 13.78 -9.41 -24.27
N ILE A 331 13.23 -8.36 -24.90
CA ILE A 331 11.92 -7.80 -24.54
C ILE A 331 10.83 -8.87 -24.66
N ASP A 332 10.80 -9.63 -25.75
CA ASP A 332 9.81 -10.69 -25.97
C ASP A 332 9.93 -11.78 -24.89
N ARG A 333 11.16 -12.16 -24.52
CA ARG A 333 11.39 -13.13 -23.45
C ARG A 333 10.89 -12.63 -22.10
N THR A 334 11.29 -11.42 -21.69
CA THR A 334 10.82 -10.81 -20.44
C THR A 334 9.30 -10.61 -20.46
N SER A 335 8.71 -10.32 -21.63
CA SER A 335 7.26 -10.22 -21.80
C SER A 335 6.55 -11.54 -21.52
N ALA A 336 7.15 -12.68 -21.90
CA ALA A 336 6.61 -14.00 -21.59
C ALA A 336 6.67 -14.31 -20.08
N ASP A 337 7.73 -13.89 -19.39
CA ASP A 337 7.87 -14.08 -17.93
C ASP A 337 6.83 -13.22 -17.18
N VAL A 338 6.65 -11.96 -17.62
CA VAL A 338 5.59 -11.07 -17.12
C VAL A 338 4.19 -11.65 -17.37
N ALA A 339 3.94 -12.17 -18.57
CA ALA A 339 2.71 -12.87 -18.92
C ALA A 339 2.43 -14.03 -17.95
N MET A 340 3.41 -14.91 -17.75
CA MET A 340 3.29 -16.05 -16.84
C MET A 340 2.97 -15.61 -15.40
N MET A 341 3.67 -14.61 -14.85
CA MET A 341 3.40 -14.13 -13.49
C MET A 341 2.00 -13.52 -13.35
N GLY A 342 1.61 -12.67 -14.31
CA GLY A 342 0.30 -12.02 -14.32
C GLY A 342 -0.85 -13.01 -14.45
N VAL A 343 -0.74 -13.94 -15.41
CA VAL A 343 -1.74 -15.00 -15.63
C VAL A 343 -1.85 -15.91 -14.40
N LEU A 344 -0.75 -16.28 -13.74
CA LEU A 344 -0.82 -17.12 -12.54
C LEU A 344 -1.58 -16.42 -11.40
N ILE A 345 -1.36 -15.12 -11.21
CA ILE A 345 -2.11 -14.31 -10.23
C ILE A 345 -3.60 -14.26 -10.64
N ALA A 346 -3.90 -13.99 -11.90
CA ALA A 346 -5.26 -13.92 -12.41
C ALA A 346 -6.01 -15.26 -12.26
N GLU A 347 -5.39 -16.37 -12.65
CA GLU A 347 -5.97 -17.72 -12.50
C GLU A 347 -6.22 -18.05 -11.03
N LYS A 348 -5.32 -17.64 -10.12
CA LYS A 348 -5.54 -17.83 -8.68
C LYS A 348 -6.69 -16.96 -8.15
N THR A 349 -6.84 -15.75 -8.68
CA THR A 349 -7.99 -14.88 -8.41
C THR A 349 -9.31 -15.51 -8.89
N LEU A 350 -9.36 -16.00 -10.13
CA LEU A 350 -10.55 -16.68 -10.68
C LEU A 350 -10.89 -17.94 -9.88
N TYR A 351 -9.88 -18.69 -9.44
CA TYR A 351 -10.07 -19.83 -8.55
C TYR A 351 -10.76 -19.42 -7.23
N LEU A 352 -10.28 -18.35 -6.58
CA LEU A 352 -10.87 -17.84 -5.33
C LEU A 352 -12.33 -17.43 -5.53
N MET A 353 -12.61 -16.66 -6.59
CA MET A 353 -13.98 -16.22 -6.92
C MET A 353 -14.94 -17.40 -7.07
N ARG A 354 -14.49 -18.50 -7.70
CA ARG A 354 -15.33 -19.67 -7.94
C ARG A 354 -15.61 -20.51 -6.68
N HIS A 355 -14.65 -20.64 -5.76
CA HIS A 355 -14.71 -21.66 -4.71
C HIS A 355 -14.79 -21.10 -3.29
N ASP A 356 -14.17 -19.95 -3.04
CA ASP A 356 -13.88 -19.49 -1.68
C ASP A 356 -14.64 -18.21 -1.31
N ILE A 357 -14.90 -17.34 -2.30
CA ILE A 357 -15.58 -16.06 -2.08
C ILE A 357 -17.08 -16.26 -1.90
N LYS A 358 -17.63 -15.70 -0.82
CA LYS A 358 -19.07 -15.68 -0.53
C LYS A 358 -19.56 -14.24 -0.44
N PRO A 359 -20.17 -13.69 -1.52
CA PRO A 359 -20.59 -12.30 -1.54
C PRO A 359 -21.80 -12.02 -0.65
N VAL A 360 -21.89 -10.77 -0.16
CA VAL A 360 -23.05 -10.23 0.56
C VAL A 360 -23.57 -8.97 -0.14
N SER A 361 -24.88 -8.74 -0.08
CA SER A 361 -25.57 -7.65 -0.78
C SER A 361 -25.68 -6.35 0.03
N GLU A 362 -25.29 -6.38 1.31
CA GLU A 362 -25.37 -5.23 2.21
C GLU A 362 -24.02 -5.08 2.92
N ALA A 363 -23.53 -3.84 2.99
CA ALA A 363 -22.25 -3.53 3.60
C ALA A 363 -22.22 -2.10 4.11
N ARG A 364 -21.88 -1.93 5.40
CA ARG A 364 -21.59 -0.61 5.98
C ARG A 364 -20.28 -0.09 5.41
N ILE A 365 -20.26 1.19 5.00
CA ILE A 365 -19.04 1.88 4.59
C ILE A 365 -18.59 2.83 5.70
N TRP A 366 -17.29 2.82 5.97
CA TRP A 366 -16.62 3.78 6.85
C TRP A 366 -15.22 4.08 6.32
N GLY A 367 -14.74 5.30 6.48
CA GLY A 367 -13.36 5.64 6.17
C GLY A 367 -12.76 6.57 7.20
N GLY A 368 -11.44 6.48 7.35
CA GLY A 368 -10.69 7.27 8.30
C GLY A 368 -9.20 7.27 7.97
N GLN A 369 -8.49 8.26 8.51
CA GLN A 369 -7.06 8.43 8.32
C GLN A 369 -6.41 8.87 9.62
N GLU A 370 -5.21 8.36 9.86
CA GLU A 370 -4.32 8.81 10.93
C GLU A 370 -3.05 9.36 10.29
N LYS A 371 -2.65 10.56 10.70
CA LYS A 371 -1.44 11.24 10.23
C LYS A 371 -0.52 11.49 11.42
N PHE A 372 0.76 11.19 11.26
CA PHE A 372 1.75 11.36 12.30
C PHE A 372 3.13 11.57 11.70
N THR A 373 4.07 12.07 12.51
CA THR A 373 5.47 12.20 12.11
C THR A 373 6.37 11.23 12.85
N CYS A 374 7.49 10.91 12.21
CA CYS A 374 8.62 10.22 12.81
C CYS A 374 9.91 11.02 12.59
N PRO A 375 10.86 10.99 13.54
CA PRO A 375 12.13 11.68 13.39
C PRO A 375 12.86 11.28 12.10
N GLY A 376 13.29 12.28 11.34
CA GLY A 376 13.98 12.09 10.07
C GLY A 376 15.50 12.15 10.17
N ARG A 377 16.17 11.59 9.16
CA ARG A 377 17.61 11.69 8.92
C ARG A 377 17.89 11.98 7.45
N ASP A 378 18.92 12.78 7.20
CA ASP A 378 19.37 13.10 5.84
C ASP A 378 20.79 12.55 5.64
N ARG A 379 21.00 11.89 4.50
CA ARG A 379 22.32 11.42 4.07
C ARG A 379 23.21 12.61 3.70
N LEU A 380 24.49 12.54 4.05
CA LEU A 380 25.49 13.55 3.72
C LEU A 380 26.33 13.16 2.48
N ASP A 381 26.28 11.90 2.05
CA ASP A 381 27.03 11.37 0.91
C ASP A 381 26.30 11.52 -0.43
N THR A 382 25.56 12.61 -0.64
CA THR A 382 24.65 12.77 -1.80
C THR A 382 25.35 12.76 -3.16
N ASP A 383 26.61 13.19 -3.22
CA ASP A 383 27.37 13.26 -4.47
C ASP A 383 27.87 11.86 -4.90
N HIS A 384 28.18 11.02 -3.91
CA HIS A 384 28.71 9.66 -4.09
C HIS A 384 28.04 8.70 -3.11
N PRO A 385 26.73 8.45 -3.26
CA PRO A 385 25.98 7.71 -2.27
C PRO A 385 26.44 6.26 -2.23
N VAL A 386 26.75 5.77 -1.03
CA VAL A 386 26.86 4.33 -0.80
C VAL A 386 25.54 3.65 -1.14
N ARG A 387 25.61 2.58 -1.93
CA ARG A 387 24.42 1.80 -2.28
C ARG A 387 24.02 0.88 -1.13
N GLU A 388 24.98 0.10 -0.63
CA GLU A 388 24.85 -0.99 0.35
C GLU A 388 26.20 -1.19 1.06
N ASN A 389 26.23 -2.00 2.12
CA ASN A 389 27.45 -2.48 2.81
C ASN A 389 28.25 -1.48 3.64
N ALA A 390 27.97 -0.19 3.53
CA ALA A 390 28.55 0.81 4.41
C ALA A 390 27.46 1.75 4.96
N MET A 391 27.65 2.16 6.22
CA MET A 391 26.76 3.10 6.88
C MET A 391 27.01 4.51 6.33
N PRO A 392 26.03 5.15 5.68
CA PRO A 392 26.19 6.52 5.22
C PRO A 392 26.39 7.47 6.41
N PRO A 393 27.13 8.57 6.22
CA PRO A 393 27.10 9.68 7.17
C PRO A 393 25.70 10.32 7.15
N TYR A 394 25.08 10.48 8.32
CA TYR A 394 23.78 11.13 8.47
C TYR A 394 23.88 12.41 9.31
N LYS A 395 22.99 13.35 9.04
CA LYS A 395 22.59 14.39 9.98
C LYS A 395 21.10 14.25 10.31
N ASP A 396 20.67 14.93 11.36
CA ASP A 396 19.25 15.11 11.63
C ASP A 396 18.59 15.83 10.46
N GLY A 397 17.50 15.23 9.98
CA GLY A 397 16.71 15.73 8.86
C GLY A 397 15.32 16.17 9.30
N ALA A 398 14.56 16.73 8.37
CA ALA A 398 13.16 17.04 8.62
C ALA A 398 12.36 15.76 8.93
N ASP A 399 11.35 15.89 9.78
CA ASP A 399 10.43 14.82 10.12
C ASP A 399 9.83 14.13 8.88
N VAL A 400 9.69 12.81 8.98
CA VAL A 400 9.01 11.99 7.98
C VAL A 400 7.52 11.99 8.27
N ASN A 401 6.73 12.38 7.28
CA ASN A 401 5.28 12.47 7.36
C ASN A 401 4.66 11.15 6.89
N LEU A 402 4.01 10.46 7.81
CA LEU A 402 3.37 9.16 7.57
C LEU A 402 1.87 9.28 7.71
N MET A 403 1.17 8.46 6.93
CA MET A 403 -0.28 8.36 6.95
C MET A 403 -0.71 6.91 6.78
N VAL A 404 -1.63 6.50 7.65
CA VAL A 404 -2.39 5.26 7.53
C VAL A 404 -3.83 5.63 7.23
N SER A 405 -4.37 5.09 6.14
CA SER A 405 -5.77 5.23 5.75
C SER A 405 -6.48 3.89 5.94
N LEU A 406 -7.77 3.91 6.28
CA LEU A 406 -8.61 2.74 6.29
C LEU A 406 -9.92 3.07 5.59
N VAL A 407 -10.31 2.23 4.64
CA VAL A 407 -11.69 2.15 4.16
C VAL A 407 -12.22 0.77 4.54
N ARG A 408 -13.36 0.76 5.22
CA ARG A 408 -14.09 -0.46 5.56
C ARG A 408 -15.33 -0.55 4.68
N VAL A 409 -15.57 -1.72 4.09
CA VAL A 409 -16.80 -2.07 3.38
C VAL A 409 -17.30 -3.40 3.93
N GLY A 410 -18.39 -3.39 4.70
CA GLY A 410 -18.90 -4.59 5.36
C GLY A 410 -17.95 -5.04 6.47
N ASP A 411 -17.39 -6.24 6.36
CA ASP A 411 -16.35 -6.76 7.25
C ASP A 411 -14.95 -6.82 6.59
N ILE A 412 -14.78 -6.12 5.47
CA ILE A 412 -13.53 -6.05 4.70
C ILE A 412 -12.83 -4.71 4.97
N TYR A 413 -11.54 -4.78 5.28
CA TYR A 413 -10.71 -3.65 5.67
C TYR A 413 -9.64 -3.41 4.61
N PHE A 414 -9.70 -2.26 3.94
CA PHE A 414 -8.70 -1.78 3.00
C PHE A 414 -7.81 -0.77 3.69
N THR A 415 -6.65 -1.21 4.17
CA THR A 415 -5.65 -0.33 4.81
C THR A 415 -4.68 0.18 3.77
N GLY A 416 -4.49 1.50 3.71
CA GLY A 416 -3.48 2.16 2.88
C GLY A 416 -2.34 2.73 3.72
N ILE A 417 -1.10 2.55 3.31
CA ILE A 417 0.09 3.15 3.93
C ILE A 417 0.84 3.95 2.87
N ASN A 418 1.23 5.18 3.21
CA ASN A 418 1.69 6.15 2.22
C ASN A 418 3.18 6.09 1.85
N GLY A 419 3.89 4.99 2.15
CA GLY A 419 5.29 4.79 1.77
C GLY A 419 5.55 3.41 1.17
N GLU A 420 6.82 3.07 0.94
CA GLU A 420 7.26 1.71 0.53
C GLU A 420 7.59 0.89 1.77
N VAL A 421 6.69 0.00 2.17
CA VAL A 421 6.71 -0.65 3.49
C VAL A 421 7.31 -2.05 3.42
N TYR A 422 8.19 -2.37 4.37
CA TYR A 422 8.75 -3.71 4.55
C TYR A 422 7.69 -4.75 4.94
N THR A 423 7.93 -5.98 4.50
CA THR A 423 7.00 -7.12 4.68
C THR A 423 6.67 -7.38 6.15
N ASN A 424 7.66 -7.33 7.04
CA ASN A 424 7.46 -7.63 8.47
C ASN A 424 6.45 -6.68 9.14
N ILE A 425 6.38 -5.41 8.73
CA ILE A 425 5.41 -4.45 9.27
C ILE A 425 3.99 -4.88 8.87
N GLY A 426 3.78 -5.25 7.60
CA GLY A 426 2.50 -5.75 7.12
C GLY A 426 2.06 -7.04 7.81
N LEU A 427 2.99 -7.98 7.99
CA LEU A 427 2.74 -9.23 8.70
C LEU A 427 2.42 -9.02 10.19
N LYS A 428 3.05 -8.06 10.85
CA LYS A 428 2.73 -7.68 12.23
C LYS A 428 1.29 -7.18 12.36
N ILE A 429 0.84 -6.32 11.44
CA ILE A 429 -0.55 -5.86 11.39
C ILE A 429 -1.51 -7.04 11.12
N LYS A 430 -1.22 -7.85 10.10
CA LYS A 430 -2.03 -9.04 9.76
C LYS A 430 -2.12 -10.04 10.91
N GLY A 431 -1.03 -10.25 11.64
CA GLY A 431 -1.00 -11.10 12.82
C GLY A 431 -1.86 -10.56 13.96
N ALA A 432 -1.80 -9.25 14.22
CA ALA A 432 -2.63 -8.60 15.24
C ALA A 432 -4.12 -8.53 14.87
N ALA A 433 -4.45 -8.55 13.57
CA ALA A 433 -5.81 -8.49 13.04
C ALA A 433 -6.20 -9.79 12.28
N ALA A 434 -5.73 -10.95 12.74
CA ALA A 434 -5.84 -12.21 11.99
C ALA A 434 -7.31 -12.67 11.72
N ALA A 435 -8.27 -12.21 12.52
CA ALA A 435 -9.69 -12.49 12.32
C ALA A 435 -10.34 -11.61 11.24
N ASN A 436 -9.67 -10.54 10.80
CA ASN A 436 -10.23 -9.55 9.89
C ASN A 436 -9.95 -9.93 8.44
N LYS A 437 -10.89 -9.61 7.53
CA LYS A 437 -10.68 -9.66 6.08
C LYS A 437 -9.86 -8.44 5.66
N LEU A 438 -8.54 -8.54 5.84
CA LEU A 438 -7.62 -7.42 5.75
C LEU A 438 -6.83 -7.40 4.44
N ILE A 439 -6.78 -6.22 3.84
CA ILE A 439 -5.90 -5.85 2.73
C ILE A 439 -5.00 -4.71 3.20
N ILE A 440 -3.70 -4.80 2.90
CA ILE A 440 -2.73 -3.74 3.19
C ILE A 440 -2.10 -3.31 1.87
N SER A 441 -2.42 -2.11 1.43
CA SER A 441 -1.87 -1.47 0.25
C SER A 441 -0.78 -0.47 0.66
N THR A 442 0.44 -0.67 0.17
CA THR A 442 1.53 0.30 0.32
C THR A 442 1.40 1.40 -0.75
N LEU A 443 2.24 2.44 -0.75
CA LEU A 443 2.25 3.50 -1.77
C LEU A 443 0.86 4.14 -2.02
N THR A 444 0.08 4.28 -0.94
CA THR A 444 -1.32 4.70 -1.01
C THR A 444 -1.50 6.10 -0.43
N ASN A 445 -2.28 6.93 -1.11
CA ASN A 445 -2.69 8.28 -0.66
C ASN A 445 -1.53 9.29 -0.48
N GLY A 446 -0.60 9.32 -1.43
CA GLY A 446 0.44 10.36 -1.51
C GLY A 446 1.74 10.00 -0.79
N GLY A 447 2.80 9.80 -1.57
CA GLY A 447 4.10 9.32 -1.09
C GLY A 447 4.69 10.11 0.08
N ALA A 448 5.05 9.38 1.13
CA ALA A 448 5.81 9.86 2.27
C ALA A 448 7.20 10.34 1.84
N ASN A 449 7.76 11.31 2.56
CA ASN A 449 9.15 11.73 2.40
C ASN A 449 10.14 10.76 3.08
N SER A 450 9.83 9.47 3.13
CA SER A 450 10.63 8.42 3.80
C SER A 450 11.68 7.78 2.90
N GLY A 451 11.41 7.69 1.59
CA GLY A 451 11.93 6.56 0.80
C GLY A 451 11.27 5.28 1.31
N TYR A 452 12.07 4.32 1.79
CA TYR A 452 11.58 3.08 2.39
C TYR A 452 11.15 3.25 3.86
N ILE A 453 10.21 2.41 4.28
CA ILE A 453 9.80 2.20 5.67
C ILE A 453 10.22 0.79 6.05
N TYR A 454 11.39 0.66 6.67
CA TYR A 454 11.95 -0.61 7.12
C TYR A 454 11.41 -1.00 8.50
N SER A 455 11.38 -2.31 8.78
CA SER A 455 11.00 -2.86 10.08
C SER A 455 12.07 -2.63 11.14
N ASP A 456 11.68 -2.58 12.41
CA ASP A 456 12.59 -2.22 13.49
C ASP A 456 13.74 -3.24 13.66
N ASP A 457 13.54 -4.50 13.28
CA ASP A 457 14.58 -5.54 13.26
C ASP A 457 15.64 -5.33 12.16
N ALA A 458 15.26 -4.66 11.07
CA ALA A 458 16.15 -4.38 9.93
C ALA A 458 17.04 -3.14 10.15
N TYR A 459 16.93 -2.43 11.29
CA TYR A 459 17.59 -1.13 11.50
C TYR A 459 19.12 -1.12 11.33
N SER A 460 19.76 -2.27 11.53
CA SER A 460 21.20 -2.46 11.43
C SER A 460 21.64 -2.99 10.05
N HIS A 461 20.69 -3.36 9.18
CA HIS A 461 21.01 -3.85 7.86
C HIS A 461 21.59 -2.72 7.02
N LEU A 462 22.70 -3.00 6.33
CA LEU A 462 23.31 -2.08 5.38
C LEU A 462 22.78 -2.33 3.96
N SER A 463 21.50 -2.69 3.86
CA SER A 463 20.78 -2.87 2.59
C SER A 463 20.34 -1.53 2.02
N PHE A 464 20.08 -1.51 0.71
CA PHE A 464 19.75 -0.29 -0.04
C PHE A 464 18.56 0.47 0.57
N GLN A 465 17.53 -0.26 0.96
CA GLN A 465 16.32 0.33 1.50
C GLN A 465 16.54 0.94 2.88
N VAL A 466 17.24 0.23 3.77
CA VAL A 466 17.44 0.67 5.16
C VAL A 466 18.32 1.91 5.19
N ILE A 467 19.46 1.88 4.49
CA ILE A 467 20.35 3.04 4.46
C ILE A 467 19.79 4.18 3.61
N GLY A 468 18.95 3.86 2.63
CA GLY A 468 18.22 4.85 1.82
C GLY A 468 17.06 5.51 2.57
N SER A 469 16.59 4.93 3.66
CA SER A 469 15.45 5.45 4.43
C SER A 469 15.81 6.69 5.24
N ARG A 470 14.95 7.71 5.14
CA ARG A 470 14.97 8.91 5.98
C ARG A 470 14.42 8.67 7.37
N LEU A 471 13.84 7.51 7.68
CA LEU A 471 13.35 7.22 9.03
C LEU A 471 14.49 6.88 9.97
N LYS A 472 14.51 7.51 11.15
CA LYS A 472 15.27 6.98 12.29
C LYS A 472 14.59 5.71 12.84
N PRO A 473 15.36 4.74 13.39
CA PRO A 473 14.81 3.49 13.92
C PRO A 473 13.81 3.70 15.06
N GLY A 474 12.91 2.74 15.28
CA GLY A 474 12.07 2.66 16.48
C GLY A 474 10.81 3.52 16.48
N CYS A 475 10.45 4.14 15.34
CA CYS A 475 9.24 4.96 15.23
C CYS A 475 8.23 4.42 14.22
N GLY A 476 8.68 4.10 13.00
CA GLY A 476 7.79 3.80 11.86
C GLY A 476 6.90 2.59 12.11
N GLU A 477 7.50 1.44 12.43
CA GLU A 477 6.77 0.17 12.57
C GLU A 477 5.64 0.22 13.59
N ASN A 478 5.93 0.66 14.83
CA ASN A 478 4.93 0.67 15.89
C ASN A 478 3.82 1.69 15.63
N LYS A 479 4.16 2.93 15.22
CA LYS A 479 3.12 3.93 14.93
C LYS A 479 2.22 3.54 13.76
N ILE A 480 2.76 2.92 12.72
CA ILE A 480 1.95 2.41 11.59
C ILE A 480 1.04 1.28 12.07
N THR A 481 1.57 0.35 12.86
CA THR A 481 0.81 -0.79 13.39
C THR A 481 -0.34 -0.31 14.29
N ASP A 482 -0.03 0.56 15.25
CA ASP A 482 -1.00 1.10 16.20
C ASP A 482 -2.09 1.91 15.48
N ALA A 483 -1.71 2.76 14.52
CA ALA A 483 -2.66 3.54 13.73
C ALA A 483 -3.60 2.65 12.91
N ALA A 484 -3.08 1.57 12.29
CA ALA A 484 -3.91 0.64 11.53
C ALA A 484 -4.94 -0.06 12.43
N LEU A 485 -4.51 -0.58 13.59
CA LEU A 485 -5.38 -1.28 14.52
C LEU A 485 -6.42 -0.35 15.15
N GLU A 486 -6.03 0.88 15.51
CA GLU A 486 -6.93 1.88 16.06
C GLU A 486 -7.99 2.31 15.04
N LEU A 487 -7.64 2.48 13.76
CA LEU A 487 -8.61 2.76 12.70
C LEU A 487 -9.62 1.61 12.55
N MET A 488 -9.18 0.35 12.58
CA MET A 488 -10.09 -0.81 12.54
C MET A 488 -11.05 -0.76 13.73
N ARG A 489 -10.52 -0.54 14.94
CA ARG A 489 -11.29 -0.43 16.18
C ARG A 489 -12.27 0.75 16.15
N LYS A 490 -11.95 1.87 15.49
CA LYS A 490 -12.86 3.01 15.30
C LYS A 490 -13.98 2.66 14.32
N SER A 491 -13.65 1.95 13.24
CA SER A 491 -14.62 1.55 12.21
C SER A 491 -15.63 0.50 12.69
N ASP A 492 -15.31 -0.24 13.77
CA ASP A 492 -16.18 -1.22 14.42
C ASP A 492 -17.22 -0.62 15.38
N ARG A 493 -17.10 0.67 15.70
CA ARG A 493 -17.99 1.35 16.63
C ARG A 493 -19.25 1.93 16.00
#